data_AF-A0A2G4G7P2-F1
#
_entry.id   AF-A0A2G4G7P2-F1
#
_cell.length_a   1.000
_cell.length_b   1.000
_cell.length_c   1.000
_cell.angle_alpha   90.00
_cell.angle_beta   90.00
_cell.angle_gamma   90.00
#
_symmetry.space_group_name_H-M   'P 1'
#
loop_
_entity.id
_entity.type
_entity.pdbx_description
1 polymer ?
#
loop_
_entity_poly.entity_id
_entity_poly.type
_entity_poly.pdbx_seq_one_letter_code
_entity_poly.pdbx_strand_id
1 'polypeptide(L)' 'MAVVTMRELLDSGVHFGHQTRRWNPKMKRFIFT' A
#
# COMPACT_ATOMS: atom_id res chain seq x y z
N MET A 1 2.55 15.67 -13.02
CA MET A 1 2.67 14.35 -13.68
C MET A 1 3.19 13.34 -12.67
N ALA A 2 2.76 12.08 -12.76
CA ALA A 2 3.35 11.02 -11.98
C ALA A 2 4.73 10.67 -12.55
N VAL A 3 5.74 10.57 -11.69
CA VAL A 3 7.14 10.24 -12.06
C VAL A 3 7.30 8.74 -12.32
N VAL A 4 6.40 7.92 -11.78
CA VAL A 4 6.43 6.46 -11.83
C VAL A 4 5.04 5.91 -12.13
N THR A 5 5.01 4.77 -12.82
CA THR A 5 3.78 4.04 -13.17
C THR A 5 3.30 3.16 -12.02
N MET A 6 2.01 2.79 -12.04
CA MET A 6 1.46 1.84 -11.05
C MET A 6 2.14 0.48 -11.10
N ARG A 7 2.54 0.03 -12.30
CA ARG A 7 3.24 -1.26 -12.47
C ARG A 7 4.59 -1.26 -11.75
N GLU A 8 5.36 -0.20 -11.90
CA GLU A 8 6.67 -0.07 -11.25
C GLU A 8 6.55 -0.07 -9.71
N LEU A 9 5.50 0.56 -9.16
CA LEU A 9 5.22 0.55 -7.72
C LEU A 9 4.85 -0.86 -7.21
N LEU A 10 4.07 -1.60 -8.01
CA LEU A 10 3.71 -2.97 -7.69
C LEU A 10 4.93 -3.89 -7.74
N ASP A 11 5.75 -3.79 -8.78
CA ASP A 11 6.96 -4.58 -8.97
C ASP A 11 8.01 -4.30 -7.86
N SER A 12 8.08 -3.07 -7.35
CA SER A 12 8.95 -2.72 -6.23
C SER A 12 8.37 -3.06 -4.84
N GLY A 13 7.15 -3.61 -4.76
CA GLY A 13 6.57 -4.13 -3.52
C GLY A 13 6.01 -3.07 -2.55
N VAL A 14 5.72 -1.84 -2.97
CA VAL A 14 5.25 -0.78 -2.03
C VAL A 14 3.84 -1.03 -1.49
N HIS A 15 3.11 -1.96 -2.09
CA HIS A 15 1.74 -2.33 -1.70
C HIS A 15 1.70 -3.31 -0.51
N PHE A 16 2.85 -3.84 -0.08
CA PHE A 16 2.91 -4.71 1.09
C PHE A 16 2.75 -3.91 2.38
N GLY A 17 1.75 -4.28 3.18
CA GLY A 17 1.49 -3.69 4.48
C GLY A 17 2.01 -4.54 5.66
N HIS A 18 1.56 -4.18 6.86
CA HIS A 18 1.80 -4.97 8.06
C HIS A 18 0.60 -5.87 8.39
N GLN A 19 0.82 -6.85 9.28
CA GLN A 19 -0.26 -7.67 9.84
C GLN A 19 -1.32 -6.81 10.55
N THR A 20 -2.58 -7.27 10.55
CA THR A 20 -3.75 -6.59 11.14
C THR A 20 -3.60 -6.26 12.62
N ARG A 21 -2.70 -6.88 13.38
CA ARG A 21 -2.47 -6.46 14.79
C ARG A 21 -1.67 -5.15 14.91
N ARG A 22 -0.96 -4.75 13.85
CA ARG A 22 -0.03 -3.61 13.85
C ARG A 22 -0.57 -2.38 13.12
N TRP A 23 -1.70 -2.49 12.43
CA TRP A 23 -2.29 -1.36 11.71
C TRP A 23 -2.88 -0.30 12.65
N ASN A 24 -2.86 0.96 12.19
CA ASN A 24 -3.67 2.01 12.77
C ASN A 24 -5.09 1.93 12.17
N PRO A 25 -6.17 1.83 12.96
CA PRO A 25 -7.54 1.74 12.46
C PRO A 25 -7.96 2.84 11.47
N LYS A 26 -7.35 4.04 11.56
CA LYS A 26 -7.62 5.14 10.63
C LYS A 26 -7.18 4.84 9.18
N MET A 27 -6.31 3.85 8.99
CA MET A 27 -5.81 3.42 7.67
C MET A 27 -6.78 2.51 6.91
N LYS A 28 -7.88 2.07 7.53
CA LYS A 28 -8.85 1.14 6.93
C LYS A 28 -9.35 1.56 5.55
N ARG A 29 -9.50 2.86 5.29
CA ARG A 29 -9.98 3.39 4.00
C ARG A 29 -8.95 3.28 2.86
N PHE A 30 -7.68 2.99 3.17
CA PHE A 30 -6.58 2.93 2.21
C PHE A 30 -6.01 1.53 2.03
N ILE A 31 -6.40 0.58 2.89
CA ILE A 31 -5.95 -0.81 2.81
C ILE A 31 -6.94 -1.58 1.93
N PHE A 32 -6.45 -2.06 0.79
CA PHE A 32 -7.17 -2.95 -0.10
C PHE A 32 -6.71 -4.38 0.17
N THR A 33 -7.56 -5.20 0.77
CA THR A 33 -7.36 -6.64 0.99
C THR A 33 -8.71 -7.31 1.09
#